data_AF-A0A524A9V5-F1
#
_entry.id   AF-A0A524A9V5-F1
#
_cell.length_a   1.000
_cell.length_b   1.000
_cell.length_c   1.000
_cell.angle_alpha   90.00
_cell.angle_beta   90.00
_cell.angle_gamma   90.00
#
_symmetry.space_group_name_H-M   'P 1'
#
loop_
_entity.id
_entity.type
_entity.pdbx_description
1 polymer ?
#
loop_
_entity_poly.entity_id
_entity_poly.type
_entity_poly.pdbx_seq_one_letter_code
_entity_poly.pdbx_strand_id
1 'polypeptide(L)'
;GQPQHPYTQLLIGSIPLPDPNRRWSDEAPAPALGKKTGDGLGCNFADRCPHAFSLCLEKAPPLFQTNQHRAAACYLYQDHSPIRPEEMDKVFVRRTAPSRMQAGQPPDSLADAG
;
A
#
# COMPACT_ATOMS: atom_id res chain seq x y z
N GLY A 1 12.73 2.01 2.50
CA GLY A 1 11.72 3.02 2.10
C GLY A 1 11.09 3.62 3.33
N GLN A 2 10.28 4.68 3.21
CA GLN A 2 9.56 5.29 4.33
C GLN A 2 8.11 4.75 4.38
N PRO A 3 7.81 3.76 5.24
CA PRO A 3 6.46 3.21 5.39
C PRO A 3 5.54 4.23 6.07
N GLN A 4 4.34 4.44 5.52
CA GLN A 4 3.40 5.44 6.02
C GLN A 4 2.38 4.86 7.00
N HIS A 5 2.01 3.59 6.84
CA HIS A 5 1.04 2.96 7.73
C HIS A 5 1.73 2.40 8.99
N PRO A 6 1.22 2.65 10.21
CA PRO A 6 1.80 2.13 11.46
C PRO A 6 1.99 0.61 11.47
N TYR A 7 1.04 -0.14 10.91
CA TYR A 7 1.21 -1.60 10.70
C TYR A 7 2.49 -1.96 9.93
N THR A 8 2.78 -1.28 8.81
CA THR A 8 3.97 -1.54 8.01
C THR A 8 5.24 -1.09 8.73
N GLN A 9 5.18 0.03 9.47
CA GLN A 9 6.29 0.48 10.32
C GLN A 9 6.64 -0.58 11.38
N LEU A 10 5.63 -1.12 12.08
CA LEU A 10 5.81 -2.16 13.09
C LEU A 10 6.32 -3.47 12.48
N LEU A 11 5.80 -3.88 11.32
CA LEU A 11 6.26 -5.09 10.63
C LEU A 11 7.73 -4.99 10.18
N ILE A 12 8.16 -3.82 9.72
CA ILE A 12 9.58 -3.58 9.40
C ILE A 12 10.42 -3.56 10.68
N GLY A 13 9.91 -2.93 11.75
CA GLY A 13 10.59 -2.87 13.05
C GLY A 13 10.68 -4.21 13.78
N SER A 14 9.81 -5.18 13.48
CA SER A 14 9.85 -6.52 14.07
C SER A 14 10.89 -7.44 13.46
N ILE A 15 11.61 -7.00 12.42
CA ILE A 15 12.66 -7.81 11.79
C ILE A 15 13.91 -7.78 12.70
N PRO A 16 14.33 -8.92 13.25
CA PRO A 16 15.52 -8.97 14.11
C PRO A 16 16.78 -8.69 13.30
N LEU A 17 17.80 -8.15 13.96
CA LEU A 17 19.13 -8.00 13.36
C LEU A 17 19.82 -9.37 13.31
N PRO A 18 20.34 -9.81 12.15
CA PRO A 18 21.01 -11.09 12.04
C PRO A 18 22.32 -11.07 12.84
N ASP A 19 22.46 -12.00 13.79
CA ASP A 19 23.67 -12.24 14.57
C ASP A 19 24.23 -13.63 14.19
N PRO A 20 25.43 -13.74 13.60
CA PRO A 20 26.00 -15.02 13.17
C PRO A 20 26.30 -15.98 14.33
N ASN A 21 26.31 -15.49 15.58
CA ASN A 21 26.54 -16.32 16.77
C ASN A 21 25.24 -16.77 17.44
N ARG A 22 24.07 -16.31 16.98
CA ARG A 22 22.76 -16.71 17.49
C ARG A 22 22.00 -17.49 16.44
N ARG A 23 21.46 -18.65 16.82
CA ARG A 23 20.57 -19.40 15.93
C ARG A 23 19.18 -18.79 16.00
N TRP A 24 18.47 -18.79 14.88
CA TRP A 24 17.09 -18.32 14.80
C TRP A 24 16.15 -19.06 15.77
N SER A 25 16.47 -20.30 16.12
CA SER A 25 15.74 -21.10 17.11
C SER A 25 15.76 -20.53 18.53
N ASP A 26 16.69 -19.63 18.82
CA ASP A 26 16.91 -19.09 20.16
C ASP A 26 16.10 -17.80 20.41
N GLU A 27 15.34 -17.34 19.41
CA GLU A 27 14.45 -16.19 19.54
C GLU A 27 13.14 -16.57 20.23
N ALA A 28 12.72 -15.72 21.18
CA ALA A 28 11.46 -15.90 21.87
C ALA A 28 10.29 -15.90 20.86
N PRO A 29 9.26 -16.74 21.06
CA PRO A 29 8.07 -16.73 20.22
C PRO A 29 7.49 -15.32 20.12
N ALA A 30 7.16 -14.89 18.90
CA ALA A 30 6.46 -13.63 18.72
C ALA A 30 5.17 -13.63 19.56
N PRO A 31 4.83 -12.51 20.24
CA PRO A 31 3.60 -12.41 20.99
C PRO A 31 2.43 -12.75 20.07
N ALA A 32 1.47 -13.53 20.59
CA ALA A 32 0.32 -13.97 19.81
C ALA A 32 -0.35 -12.78 19.14
N LEU A 33 -0.64 -12.91 17.84
CA LEU A 33 -1.41 -11.90 17.11
C LEU A 33 -2.74 -11.72 17.84
N GLY A 34 -2.94 -10.56 18.47
CA GLY A 34 -4.19 -10.23 19.16
C GLY A 34 -5.38 -10.54 18.25
N LYS A 35 -6.41 -11.17 18.81
CA LYS A 35 -7.68 -11.44 18.10
C LYS A 35 -8.20 -10.13 17.51
N LYS A 36 -8.82 -10.20 16.32
CA LYS A 36 -9.63 -9.09 15.82
C LYS A 36 -10.73 -8.82 16.84
N THR A 37 -10.75 -7.63 17.42
CA THR A 37 -11.78 -7.21 18.37
C THR A 37 -12.67 -6.24 17.60
N GLY A 38 -13.86 -6.69 17.22
CA GLY A 38 -14.88 -5.83 16.60
C GLY A 38 -15.55 -6.40 15.36
N ASP A 39 -16.65 -5.74 15.01
CA ASP A 39 -17.68 -6.23 14.08
C ASP A 39 -17.29 -6.05 12.60
N GLY A 40 -16.04 -5.67 12.34
CA GLY A 40 -15.53 -5.36 11.00
C GLY A 40 -15.89 -3.97 10.47
N LEU A 41 -16.47 -3.09 11.28
CA LEU A 41 -16.89 -1.74 10.88
C LEU A 41 -15.70 -0.76 10.75
N GLY A 42 -14.69 -0.91 11.60
CA GLY A 42 -13.52 -0.02 11.71
C GLY A 42 -12.25 -0.48 10.95
N CYS A 43 -11.15 0.22 11.20
CA CYS A 43 -9.81 -0.18 10.77
C CYS A 43 -9.41 -1.53 11.40
N ASN A 44 -9.07 -2.52 10.57
CA ASN A 44 -8.62 -3.85 11.00
C ASN A 44 -7.38 -3.86 11.93
N PHE A 45 -6.66 -2.74 12.01
CA PHE A 45 -5.45 -2.61 12.83
C PHE A 45 -5.67 -1.78 14.11
N ALA A 46 -6.87 -1.24 14.34
CA ALA A 46 -7.14 -0.31 15.44
C ALA A 46 -6.70 -0.85 16.82
N ASP A 47 -7.03 -2.10 17.15
CA ASP A 47 -6.70 -2.73 18.45
C ASP A 47 -5.21 -2.82 18.76
N ARG A 48 -4.37 -2.76 17.73
CA ARG A 48 -2.90 -2.87 17.84
C ARG A 48 -2.18 -1.60 17.40
N CYS A 49 -2.92 -0.60 16.94
CA CYS A 49 -2.33 0.63 16.43
C CYS A 49 -2.00 1.56 17.59
N PRO A 50 -0.73 2.00 17.76
CA PRO A 50 -0.36 2.94 18.81
C PRO A 50 -0.95 4.35 18.61
N HIS A 51 -1.58 4.58 17.44
CA HIS A 51 -2.20 5.85 17.06
C HIS A 51 -3.72 5.71 16.84
N ALA A 52 -4.36 4.67 17.36
CA ALA A 52 -5.81 4.51 17.23
C ALA A 52 -6.58 5.59 18.00
N PHE A 53 -7.69 6.04 17.43
CA PHE A 53 -8.65 6.95 18.04
C PHE A 53 -10.08 6.55 17.59
N SER A 54 -11.12 7.20 18.13
CA SER A 54 -12.53 6.77 17.99
C SER A 54 -12.95 6.44 16.56
N LEU A 55 -12.60 7.30 15.59
CA LEU A 55 -12.96 7.09 14.17
C LEU A 55 -12.38 5.78 13.60
N CYS A 56 -11.20 5.36 14.07
CA CYS A 56 -10.58 4.09 13.66
C CYS A 56 -11.40 2.87 14.07
N LEU A 57 -12.18 2.95 15.15
CA LEU A 57 -13.03 1.85 15.63
C LEU A 57 -14.41 1.86 14.95
N GLU A 58 -14.89 3.04 14.56
CA GLU A 58 -16.23 3.22 14.01
C GLU A 58 -16.33 2.97 12.50
N LYS A 59 -15.31 3.34 11.72
CA LYS A 59 -15.37 3.31 10.25
C LYS A 59 -14.06 2.87 9.62
N ALA A 60 -14.11 2.08 8.56
CA ALA A 60 -12.92 1.73 7.78
C ALA A 60 -12.38 2.98 7.03
N PRO A 61 -11.07 3.28 7.11
CA PRO A 61 -10.49 4.42 6.41
C PRO A 61 -10.47 4.18 4.89
N PRO A 62 -10.77 5.19 4.05
CA PRO A 62 -10.48 5.12 2.62
C PRO A 62 -8.96 5.15 2.38
N LEU A 63 -8.53 4.92 1.15
CA LEU A 63 -7.14 5.14 0.75
C LEU A 63 -6.88 6.64 0.64
N PHE A 64 -5.89 7.15 1.37
CA PHE A 64 -5.45 8.54 1.27
C PHE A 64 -4.13 8.64 0.50
N GLN A 65 -3.99 9.62 -0.39
CA GLN A 65 -2.74 9.87 -1.10
C GLN A 65 -1.72 10.54 -0.17
N THR A 66 -0.75 9.75 0.32
CA THR A 66 0.29 10.23 1.26
C THR A 66 1.45 10.94 0.57
N ASN A 67 1.65 10.67 -0.73
CA ASN A 67 2.48 11.46 -1.64
C ASN A 67 2.20 11.04 -3.09
N GLN A 68 2.96 11.58 -4.04
CA GLN A 68 2.83 11.29 -5.47
C GLN A 68 2.77 9.80 -5.82
N HIS A 69 3.44 8.93 -5.04
CA HIS A 69 3.58 7.51 -5.36
C HIS A 69 3.21 6.56 -4.22
N ARG A 70 2.48 7.05 -3.21
CA ARG A 70 2.09 6.26 -2.04
C ARG A 70 0.69 6.59 -1.58
N ALA A 71 -0.06 5.56 -1.24
CA ALA A 71 -1.34 5.67 -0.56
C ALA A 71 -1.36 4.81 0.70
N ALA A 72 -2.17 5.19 1.68
CA ALA A 72 -2.39 4.43 2.90
C ALA A 72 -3.85 4.53 3.35
N ALA A 73 -4.44 3.41 3.76
CA ALA A 73 -5.76 3.38 4.38
C ALA A 73 -5.63 3.67 5.88
N CYS A 74 -5.44 4.94 6.25
CA CYS A 74 -5.17 5.35 7.63
C CYS A 74 -5.65 6.78 7.91
N TYR A 75 -6.44 6.97 8.96
CA TYR A 75 -6.97 8.30 9.31
C TYR A 75 -5.91 9.30 9.80
N LEU A 76 -4.66 8.88 10.05
CA LEU A 76 -3.55 9.82 10.23
C LEU A 76 -3.35 10.75 9.03
N TYR A 77 -3.87 10.37 7.86
CA TYR A 77 -3.82 11.15 6.61
C TYR A 77 -5.21 11.62 6.18
N GLN A 78 -6.17 11.77 7.10
CA GLN A 78 -7.55 12.18 6.77
C GLN A 78 -7.64 13.55 6.06
N ASP A 79 -6.63 14.40 6.21
CA ASP A 79 -6.54 15.70 5.54
C ASP A 79 -5.95 15.62 4.12
N HIS A 80 -5.62 14.42 3.64
CA HIS A 80 -5.17 14.19 2.27
C HIS A 80 -6.30 13.76 1.35
N SER A 81 -6.09 13.92 0.05
CA SER A 81 -7.07 13.53 -0.95
C SER A 81 -7.34 12.01 -0.87
N PRO A 82 -8.60 11.60 -0.71
CA PRO A 82 -8.96 10.20 -0.83
C PRO A 82 -8.82 9.76 -2.29
N ILE A 83 -8.39 8.51 -2.49
CA ILE A 83 -8.25 7.86 -3.78
C ILE A 83 -9.24 6.70 -3.81
N ARG A 84 -9.99 6.57 -4.90
CA ARG A 84 -10.84 5.40 -5.12
C ARG A 84 -10.02 4.25 -5.72
N PRO A 85 -10.41 2.99 -5.50
CA PRO A 85 -9.67 1.83 -6.04
C PRO A 85 -9.39 1.92 -7.55
N GLU A 86 -10.31 2.50 -8.33
CA GLU A 86 -10.19 2.63 -9.79
C GLU A 86 -9.16 3.68 -10.21
N GLU A 87 -8.73 4.56 -9.30
CA GLU A 87 -7.77 5.63 -9.55
C GLU A 87 -6.35 5.26 -9.09
N MET A 88 -6.19 4.06 -8.54
CA MET A 88 -4.96 3.60 -7.93
C MET A 88 -3.79 3.52 -8.91
N ASP A 89 -4.06 3.23 -10.19
CA ASP A 89 -3.04 3.24 -11.24
C ASP A 89 -2.33 4.59 -11.34
N LYS A 90 -3.05 5.71 -11.19
CA LYS A 90 -2.49 7.07 -11.28
C LYS A 90 -1.47 7.36 -10.18
N VAL A 91 -1.57 6.67 -9.04
CA VAL A 91 -0.66 6.80 -7.90
C VAL A 91 0.61 5.98 -8.15
N PHE A 92 0.45 4.77 -8.67
CA PHE A 92 1.55 3.81 -8.80
C PHE A 92 2.26 3.82 -10.16
N VAL A 93 1.86 4.66 -11.12
CA VAL A 93 2.59 4.81 -12.39
C VAL A 93 4.01 5.30 -12.09
N ARG A 94 4.96 4.36 -12.08
CA ARG A 94 6.38 4.66 -12.31
C ARG A 94 6.46 5.38 -13.65
N ARG A 95 7.28 6.43 -13.76
CA ARG A 95 7.67 7.01 -15.07
C ARG A 95 8.09 5.85 -15.98
N THR A 96 7.19 5.42 -16.86
CA THR A 96 7.58 4.66 -18.04
C THR A 96 8.32 5.67 -18.90
N ALA A 97 9.63 5.47 -19.05
CA ALA A 97 10.31 6.07 -20.18
C ALA A 97 9.53 5.66 -21.45
N PRO A 98 9.30 6.55 -22.42
CA PRO A 98 8.57 6.18 -23.62
C PRO A 98 9.32 5.03 -24.29
N SER A 99 8.67 3.85 -24.37
CA SER A 99 9.20 2.74 -25.15
C SER A 99 9.24 3.20 -26.60
N ARG A 100 10.45 3.30 -27.14
CA ARG A 100 10.71 3.60 -28.54
C ARG A 100 10.17 2.42 -29.37
N MET A 101 8.90 2.47 -29.78
CA MET A 101 8.36 1.62 -30.84
C MET A 101 7.78 2.52 -31.93
N GLN A 102 8.67 3.03 -32.78
CA GLN A 102 8.33 3.22 -34.19
C GLN A 102 8.62 1.90 -34.89
N ALA A 103 7.58 1.26 -35.41
CA ALA A 103 7.70 0.36 -36.56
C ALA A 103 6.32 0.14 -37.18
N GLY A 104 6.14 0.70 -38.38
CA GLY A 104 5.38 0.05 -39.45
C GLY A 104 3.88 0.33 -39.51
N GLN A 105 3.51 1.50 -40.01
CA GLN A 105 2.24 1.68 -40.70
C GLN A 105 2.47 1.27 -42.16
N PRO A 106 1.87 0.19 -42.70
CA PRO A 106 1.87 -0.04 -44.13
C PRO A 106 0.94 1.00 -44.78
N PRO A 107 1.28 1.53 -45.97
CA PRO A 107 0.47 2.52 -46.65
C PRO A 107 -0.85 1.91 -47.14
N ASP A 108 -1.91 2.70 -47.01
CA ASP A 108 -3.17 2.53 -47.74
C ASP A 108 -2.85 2.36 -49.24
N SER A 109 -3.15 1.19 -49.79
CA SER A 109 -3.22 1.02 -51.24
C SER A 109 -4.67 1.03 -51.67
N LEU A 110 -5.08 2.18 -52.19
CA LEU A 110 -6.15 2.30 -53.18
C LEU A 110 -6.01 1.19 -54.24
N ALA A 111 -7.14 0.58 -54.59
CA ALA A 111 -7.41 0.06 -55.92
C ALA A 111 -8.91 0.22 -56.19
N ASP A 112 -9.26 1.38 -56.74
CA ASP A 112 -10.48 1.63 -57.50
C ASP A 112 -10.41 0.94 -58.87
N ALA A 113 -11.59 0.53 -59.35
CA ALA A 113 -12.05 0.40 -60.74
C ALA A 113 -11.39 -0.60 -61.71
N GLY A 114 -12.23 -1.53 -62.24
CA GLY A 114 -11.97 -2.33 -63.43
C GLY A 114 -12.82 -3.58 -63.52
#